data_AF-A0A833Z9F0-F1
#
_entry.id   AF-A0A833Z9F0-F1
#
_cell.length_a   1.000
_cell.length_b   1.000
_cell.length_c   1.000
_cell.angle_alpha   90.00
_cell.angle_beta   90.00
_cell.angle_gamma   90.00
#
_symmetry.space_group_name_H-M   'P 1'
#
loop_
_entity.id
_entity.type
_entity.pdbx_description
1 polymer ?
#
loop_
_entity_poly.entity_id
_entity_poly.type
_entity_poly.pdbx_seq_one_letter_code
_entity_poly.pdbx_strand_id
1 'polypeptide(L)'
;MKLFREILVYRRLILIVFTLLTLLPLPIILQTKEAQCAYVLFIIAIFWLTELLPLSVTALLPGLMFPLLGVMSSSGVVSSYFQDFHLLLIGVICLATSIEKWNLHKRIALKMVMMVGVKPEWLTLGFMCSTAFLSMWLSNTSTAAMVMPIVEAVLRQLIDVEAIVEDTQMTDVSGSTNHGLEMDECVDGHEINEKKEEIPPVPGHSNDAEKISSKIELEKNSVTSTKYRTKENHMMCKLMCLCVTYSSTIGGLTTITGTSTNLIFAQYFNSRYSKCQCLNFGSWFMLSFPASITILLLSWIWLQWLFLGFNFKEMFTCGKTKTAKQKACADVIKQEYLKLGPIRYQEIITLTLFIIMALLWFTRDPGFVPGWSSLFHKYPDFATDSTVALLIGLLFFLIPAKKLTKTTPTGEIVAFDYSPLITWKEFQSFMPWDIAILVGGGFALADGCKISGLSDWIGNKLSPIGSLPVWLIILISSLLVTSLTEVASNAATITILLPILATMAEAIHVNPLHILLPSTLCTSFAVLLPVANPSNAIVFSYGHLKVMDMVKAGLGIKIVGVAVVMLGMFTWIVPIFDLYTYPSWAPINSTTNP
;
A
#
# COMPACT_ATOMS: atom_id res chain seq x y z
N MET A 1 31.90 9.57 26.98
CA MET A 1 30.44 9.58 26.67
C MET A 1 30.00 10.75 25.80
N LYS A 2 30.20 12.04 26.17
CA LYS A 2 29.74 13.19 25.36
C LYS A 2 30.14 13.12 23.87
N LEU A 3 31.43 12.89 23.59
CA LEU A 3 31.98 12.80 22.24
C LEU A 3 31.36 11.67 21.38
N PHE A 4 31.03 10.52 21.98
CA PHE A 4 30.31 9.43 21.31
C PHE A 4 28.84 9.80 21.01
N ARG A 5 28.20 10.56 21.89
CA ARG A 5 26.84 11.09 21.70
C ARG A 5 26.80 12.17 20.62
N GLU A 6 27.84 12.98 20.48
CA GLU A 6 28.02 13.95 19.39
C GLU A 6 28.30 13.25 18.05
N ILE A 7 29.16 12.23 18.01
CA ILE A 7 29.35 11.36 16.83
C ILE A 7 28.03 10.71 16.40
N LEU A 8 27.18 10.30 17.35
CA LEU A 8 25.84 9.77 17.07
C LEU A 8 24.90 10.79 16.41
N VAL A 9 25.02 12.09 16.72
CA VAL A 9 24.27 13.16 16.03
C VAL A 9 24.72 13.28 14.57
N TYR A 10 26.03 13.24 14.32
CA TYR A 10 26.58 13.30 12.96
C TYR A 10 26.59 11.97 12.20
N ARG A 11 26.06 10.87 12.78
CA ARG A 11 26.14 9.51 12.22
C ARG A 11 25.68 9.41 10.76
N ARG A 12 24.59 10.09 10.37
CA ARG A 12 24.12 10.09 8.97
C ARG A 12 25.15 10.74 8.02
N LEU A 13 25.68 11.91 8.40
CA LEU A 13 26.68 12.63 7.61
C LEU A 13 28.01 11.85 7.52
N ILE A 14 28.45 11.25 8.63
CA ILE A 14 29.64 10.38 8.65
C ILE A 14 29.44 9.18 7.71
N LEU A 15 28.29 8.51 7.74
CA LEU A 15 27.99 7.39 6.85
C LEU A 15 27.94 7.82 5.37
N ILE A 16 27.31 8.96 5.05
CA ILE A 16 27.28 9.52 3.69
C ILE A 16 28.70 9.76 3.16
N VAL A 17 29.54 10.48 3.92
CA VAL A 17 30.94 10.76 3.53
C VAL A 17 31.75 9.47 3.44
N PHE A 18 31.57 8.53 4.37
CA PHE A 18 32.26 7.25 4.37
C PHE A 18 31.90 6.39 3.15
N THR A 19 30.63 6.29 2.78
CA THR A 19 30.19 5.55 1.58
C THR A 19 30.76 6.18 0.30
N LEU A 20 30.70 7.51 0.17
CA LEU A 20 31.29 8.23 -0.97
C LEU A 20 32.79 7.94 -1.08
N LEU A 21 33.54 8.10 0.02
CA LEU A 21 35.00 7.91 0.04
C LEU A 21 35.42 6.45 -0.18
N THR A 22 34.67 5.48 0.37
CA THR A 22 35.00 4.04 0.26
C THR A 22 34.79 3.52 -1.16
N LEU A 23 33.79 4.04 -1.89
CA LEU A 23 33.54 3.69 -3.29
C LEU A 23 34.36 4.51 -4.29
N LEU A 24 34.95 5.65 -3.88
CA LEU A 24 35.70 6.57 -4.73
C LEU A 24 36.89 5.94 -5.51
N PRO A 25 37.59 4.90 -5.01
CA PRO A 25 38.62 4.21 -5.80
C PRO A 25 38.10 3.58 -7.09
N LEU A 26 36.82 3.20 -7.16
CA LEU A 26 36.23 2.54 -8.33
C LEU A 26 36.33 3.39 -9.62
N PRO A 27 35.82 4.64 -9.67
CA PRO A 27 35.98 5.49 -10.86
C PRO A 27 37.42 5.98 -11.06
N ILE A 28 38.21 6.18 -10.00
CA ILE A 28 39.58 6.74 -10.10
C ILE A 28 40.57 5.73 -10.68
N ILE A 29 40.47 4.45 -10.29
CA ILE A 29 41.42 3.40 -10.71
C ILE A 29 41.05 2.85 -12.09
N LEU A 30 39.77 2.56 -12.34
CA LEU A 30 39.34 1.93 -13.59
C LEU A 30 39.19 2.93 -14.75
N GLN A 31 38.80 4.18 -14.45
CA GLN A 31 38.62 5.28 -15.41
C GLN A 31 37.71 4.99 -16.62
N THR A 32 36.91 3.91 -16.58
CA THR A 32 35.94 3.57 -17.62
C THR A 32 34.55 4.14 -17.31
N LYS A 33 33.71 4.29 -18.34
CA LYS A 33 32.34 4.79 -18.17
C LYS A 33 31.47 3.82 -17.36
N GLU A 34 31.68 2.51 -17.52
CA GLU A 34 31.04 1.47 -16.74
C GLU A 34 31.33 1.65 -15.24
N ALA A 35 32.60 1.88 -14.88
CA ALA A 35 33.02 2.08 -13.49
C ALA A 35 32.46 3.38 -12.89
N GLN A 36 32.42 4.46 -13.68
CA GLN A 36 31.80 5.73 -13.28
C GLN A 36 30.29 5.59 -13.05
N CYS A 37 29.57 4.86 -13.92
CA CYS A 37 28.15 4.61 -13.73
C CYS A 37 27.89 3.66 -12.54
N ALA A 38 28.71 2.62 -12.38
CA ALA A 38 28.61 1.67 -11.27
C ALA A 38 28.83 2.36 -9.92
N TYR A 39 29.74 3.33 -9.83
CA TYR A 39 29.93 4.17 -8.65
C TYR A 39 28.64 4.90 -8.23
N VAL A 40 27.98 5.57 -9.17
CA VAL A 40 26.71 6.28 -8.93
C VAL A 40 25.60 5.30 -8.53
N LEU A 41 25.50 4.16 -9.22
CA LEU A 41 24.53 3.10 -8.93
C LEU A 41 24.72 2.54 -7.50
N PHE A 42 25.95 2.22 -7.10
CA PHE A 42 26.23 1.69 -5.76
C PHE A 42 25.97 2.71 -4.66
N ILE A 43 26.29 4.00 -4.87
CA ILE A 43 25.97 5.06 -3.90
C ILE A 43 24.46 5.17 -3.71
N ILE A 44 23.70 5.25 -4.80
CA ILE A 44 22.24 5.38 -4.74
C ILE A 44 21.60 4.12 -4.15
N ALA A 45 22.08 2.94 -4.52
CA ALA A 45 21.62 1.68 -3.93
C ALA A 45 21.86 1.67 -2.41
N ILE A 46 23.06 2.00 -1.94
CA ILE A 46 23.34 2.07 -0.50
C ILE A 46 22.47 3.12 0.18
N PHE A 47 22.35 4.34 -0.38
CA PHE A 47 21.57 5.42 0.23
C PHE A 47 20.07 5.15 0.29
N TRP A 48 19.51 4.44 -0.70
CA TRP A 48 18.12 3.97 -0.67
C TRP A 48 17.94 2.79 0.29
N LEU A 49 18.85 1.81 0.33
CA LEU A 49 18.76 0.65 1.25
C LEU A 49 18.96 1.03 2.72
N THR A 50 19.68 2.14 2.99
CA THR A 50 20.00 2.60 4.37
C THR A 50 19.22 3.85 4.78
N GLU A 51 18.39 4.41 3.90
CA GLU A 51 17.60 5.65 4.08
C GLU A 51 18.39 6.81 4.73
N LEU A 52 19.67 6.94 4.36
CA LEU A 52 20.56 7.99 4.86
C LEU A 52 20.05 9.39 4.51
N LEU A 53 19.51 9.53 3.30
CA LEU A 53 18.83 10.69 2.76
C LEU A 53 17.39 10.30 2.34
N PRO A 54 16.45 11.26 2.26
CA PRO A 54 15.12 11.01 1.68
C PRO A 54 15.23 10.41 0.27
N LEU A 55 14.36 9.44 -0.06
CA LEU A 55 14.47 8.67 -1.30
C LEU A 55 14.50 9.56 -2.56
N SER A 56 13.71 10.62 -2.56
CA SER A 56 13.63 11.65 -3.60
C SER A 56 14.89 12.50 -3.72
N VAL A 57 15.53 12.86 -2.61
CA VAL A 57 16.82 13.58 -2.61
C VAL A 57 17.94 12.69 -3.15
N THR A 58 17.99 11.42 -2.72
CA THR A 58 18.91 10.42 -3.30
C THR A 58 18.67 10.23 -4.80
N ALA A 59 17.40 10.26 -5.23
CA ALA A 59 17.03 10.16 -6.63
C ALA A 59 17.42 11.38 -7.48
N LEU A 60 17.85 12.51 -6.89
CA LEU A 60 18.42 13.66 -7.62
C LEU A 60 19.94 13.52 -7.85
N LEU A 61 20.62 12.58 -7.18
CA LEU A 61 22.06 12.35 -7.35
C LEU A 61 22.49 12.01 -8.79
N PRO A 62 21.74 11.24 -9.61
CA PRO A 62 22.04 11.07 -11.04
C PRO A 62 22.20 12.40 -11.78
N GLY A 63 21.31 13.36 -11.51
CA GLY A 63 21.34 14.74 -12.02
C GLY A 63 22.64 15.49 -11.76
N LEU A 64 23.26 15.24 -10.60
CA LEU A 64 24.54 15.86 -10.22
C LEU A 64 25.74 15.05 -10.69
N MET A 65 25.72 13.73 -10.49
CA MET A 65 26.90 12.88 -10.60
C MET A 65 27.19 12.42 -12.02
N PHE A 66 26.18 12.15 -12.86
CA PHE A 66 26.44 11.72 -14.24
C PHE A 66 27.10 12.79 -15.12
N PRO A 67 26.71 14.08 -15.04
CA PRO A 67 27.44 15.13 -15.76
C PRO A 67 28.84 15.36 -15.19
N LEU A 68 28.99 15.32 -13.86
CA LEU A 68 30.29 15.51 -13.18
C LEU A 68 31.31 14.42 -13.54
N LEU A 69 30.86 13.18 -13.72
CA LEU A 69 31.70 12.03 -14.07
C LEU A 69 31.84 11.82 -15.59
N GLY A 70 31.12 12.57 -16.43
CA GLY A 70 31.18 12.42 -17.89
C GLY A 70 30.41 11.22 -18.47
N VAL A 71 29.45 10.67 -17.71
CA VAL A 71 28.60 9.54 -18.14
C VAL A 71 27.53 10.01 -19.14
N MET A 72 26.79 11.07 -18.78
CA MET A 72 25.68 11.62 -19.57
C MET A 72 25.63 13.16 -19.43
N SER A 73 25.25 13.88 -20.50
CA SER A 73 25.13 15.34 -20.46
C SER A 73 23.97 15.79 -19.57
N SER A 74 24.06 17.00 -18.99
CA SER A 74 23.02 17.53 -18.10
C SER A 74 21.64 17.60 -18.77
N SER A 75 21.56 17.97 -20.05
CA SER A 75 20.32 17.97 -20.82
C SER A 75 19.75 16.56 -21.02
N GLY A 76 20.61 15.57 -21.28
CA GLY A 76 20.22 14.16 -21.36
C GLY A 76 19.64 13.68 -20.03
N VAL A 77 20.38 13.88 -18.94
CA VAL A 77 19.93 13.48 -17.59
C VAL A 77 18.58 14.12 -17.23
N VAL A 78 18.41 15.43 -17.44
CA VAL A 78 17.14 16.13 -17.13
C VAL A 78 15.97 15.59 -17.98
N SER A 79 16.21 15.20 -19.23
CA SER A 79 15.16 14.61 -20.07
C SER A 79 14.64 13.26 -19.54
N SER A 80 15.49 12.47 -18.86
CA SER A 80 15.06 11.23 -18.19
C SER A 80 14.15 11.48 -16.99
N TYR A 81 14.20 12.65 -16.33
CA TYR A 81 13.39 12.92 -15.13
C TYR A 81 11.92 13.16 -15.41
N PHE A 82 11.53 13.72 -16.57
CA PHE A 82 10.13 14.09 -16.84
C PHE A 82 9.59 13.38 -18.09
N GLN A 83 9.01 12.20 -17.85
CA GLN A 83 8.45 11.27 -18.84
C GLN A 83 6.92 11.18 -18.76
N ASP A 84 6.27 10.57 -19.77
CA ASP A 84 4.79 10.44 -19.92
C ASP A 84 4.06 9.99 -18.63
N PHE A 85 4.66 9.08 -17.86
CA PHE A 85 4.24 8.72 -16.50
C PHE A 85 3.84 9.89 -15.59
N HIS A 86 4.53 11.03 -15.65
CA HIS A 86 4.20 12.19 -14.81
C HIS A 86 2.83 12.77 -15.16
N LEU A 87 2.46 12.76 -16.44
CA LEU A 87 1.15 13.19 -16.91
C LEU A 87 0.06 12.19 -16.50
N LEU A 88 0.34 10.89 -16.57
CA LEU A 88 -0.53 9.84 -16.00
C LEU A 88 -0.79 10.06 -14.51
N LEU A 89 0.29 10.24 -13.73
CA LEU A 89 0.24 10.44 -12.29
C LEU A 89 -0.59 11.68 -11.92
N ILE A 90 -0.40 12.81 -12.61
CA ILE A 90 -1.18 14.04 -12.38
C ILE A 90 -2.69 13.76 -12.52
N GLY A 91 -3.12 13.11 -13.60
CA GLY A 91 -4.54 12.80 -13.83
C GLY A 91 -5.14 11.85 -12.79
N VAL A 92 -4.38 10.82 -12.41
CA VAL A 92 -4.76 9.85 -11.38
C VAL A 92 -4.91 10.51 -10.01
N ILE A 93 -3.97 11.38 -9.63
CA ILE A 93 -4.03 12.11 -8.36
C ILE A 93 -5.18 13.11 -8.34
N CYS A 94 -5.55 13.72 -9.47
CA CYS A 94 -6.76 14.56 -9.56
C CYS A 94 -8.03 13.76 -9.22
N LEU A 95 -8.17 12.55 -9.78
CA LEU A 95 -9.24 11.63 -9.43
C LEU A 95 -9.22 11.25 -7.95
N ALA A 96 -8.08 10.79 -7.43
CA ALA A 96 -7.94 10.35 -6.04
C ALA A 96 -8.30 11.48 -5.06
N THR A 97 -7.80 12.70 -5.32
CA THR A 97 -8.13 13.93 -4.58
C THR A 97 -9.64 14.16 -4.52
N SER A 98 -10.34 14.00 -5.65
CA SER A 98 -11.80 14.18 -5.71
C SER A 98 -12.55 13.07 -4.94
N ILE A 99 -12.14 11.80 -5.10
CA ILE A 99 -12.71 10.67 -4.36
C ILE A 99 -12.56 10.84 -2.84
N GLU A 100 -11.42 11.39 -2.40
CA GLU A 100 -11.13 11.66 -0.99
C GLU A 100 -11.94 12.84 -0.46
N LYS A 101 -11.82 14.02 -1.09
CA LYS A 101 -12.50 15.26 -0.72
C LYS A 101 -14.01 15.08 -0.56
N TRP A 102 -14.65 14.38 -1.49
CA TRP A 102 -16.10 14.17 -1.48
C TRP A 102 -16.55 12.93 -0.66
N ASN A 103 -15.63 12.26 0.03
CA ASN A 103 -15.87 11.06 0.85
C ASN A 103 -16.54 9.88 0.11
N LEU A 104 -16.44 9.86 -1.23
CA LEU A 104 -17.04 8.81 -2.08
C LEU A 104 -16.49 7.42 -1.71
N HIS A 105 -15.20 7.34 -1.38
CA HIS A 105 -14.54 6.13 -0.89
C HIS A 105 -15.24 5.52 0.34
N LYS A 106 -15.63 6.33 1.34
CA LYS A 106 -16.34 5.85 2.54
C LYS A 106 -17.70 5.28 2.20
N ARG A 107 -18.45 5.94 1.31
CA ARG A 107 -19.77 5.46 0.88
C ARG A 107 -19.67 4.11 0.16
N ILE A 108 -18.68 3.95 -0.72
CA ILE A 108 -18.42 2.70 -1.43
C ILE A 108 -18.02 1.59 -0.44
N ALA A 109 -17.05 1.84 0.44
CA ALA A 109 -16.57 0.86 1.41
C ALA A 109 -17.67 0.39 2.37
N LEU A 110 -18.39 1.32 3.01
CA LEU A 110 -19.48 0.97 3.91
C LEU A 110 -20.60 0.20 3.18
N LYS A 111 -20.96 0.60 1.95
CA LYS A 111 -21.93 -0.13 1.14
C LYS A 111 -21.46 -1.55 0.80
N MET A 112 -20.18 -1.74 0.47
CA MET A 112 -19.60 -3.07 0.25
C MET A 112 -19.67 -3.96 1.50
N VAL A 113 -19.24 -3.44 2.65
CA VAL A 113 -19.30 -4.19 3.92
C VAL A 113 -20.75 -4.54 4.29
N MET A 114 -21.71 -3.62 4.11
CA MET A 114 -23.13 -3.89 4.33
C MET A 114 -23.73 -4.98 3.42
N MET A 115 -23.19 -5.17 2.21
CA MET A 115 -23.66 -6.22 1.28
C MET A 115 -23.15 -7.61 1.63
N VAL A 116 -21.92 -7.75 2.16
CA VAL A 116 -21.33 -9.05 2.49
C VAL A 116 -21.86 -9.60 3.82
N GLY A 117 -22.16 -8.73 4.79
CA GLY A 117 -22.82 -9.09 6.04
C GLY A 117 -21.93 -8.97 7.27
N VAL A 118 -22.45 -9.47 8.40
CA VAL A 118 -21.97 -9.15 9.76
C VAL A 118 -21.56 -10.36 10.60
N LYS A 119 -21.46 -11.55 10.00
CA LYS A 119 -20.72 -12.66 10.62
C LYS A 119 -19.21 -12.35 10.60
N PRO A 120 -18.39 -12.66 11.61
CA PRO A 120 -16.96 -12.33 11.67
C PRO A 120 -16.14 -12.69 10.41
N GLU A 121 -16.38 -13.87 9.84
CA GLU A 121 -15.65 -14.41 8.68
C GLU A 121 -16.00 -13.63 7.41
N TRP A 122 -17.29 -13.32 7.24
CA TRP A 122 -17.83 -12.57 6.11
C TRP A 122 -17.57 -11.05 6.25
N LEU A 123 -17.54 -10.54 7.48
CA LEU A 123 -17.25 -9.13 7.79
C LEU A 123 -15.79 -8.79 7.48
N THR A 124 -14.86 -9.67 7.85
CA THR A 124 -13.44 -9.54 7.46
C THR A 124 -13.25 -9.64 5.95
N LEU A 125 -13.96 -10.55 5.25
CA LEU A 125 -13.97 -10.59 3.79
C LEU A 125 -14.53 -9.30 3.18
N GLY A 126 -15.61 -8.75 3.75
CA GLY A 126 -16.18 -7.46 3.36
C GLY A 126 -15.19 -6.32 3.46
N PHE A 127 -14.46 -6.23 4.58
CA PHE A 127 -13.37 -5.27 4.74
C PHE A 127 -12.20 -5.52 3.78
N MET A 128 -11.80 -6.77 3.55
CA MET A 128 -10.74 -7.10 2.58
C MET A 128 -11.12 -6.69 1.16
N CYS A 129 -12.33 -7.04 0.70
CA CYS A 129 -12.82 -6.69 -0.63
C CYS A 129 -12.99 -5.17 -0.81
N SER A 130 -13.53 -4.46 0.19
CA SER A 130 -13.66 -2.99 0.12
C SER A 130 -12.30 -2.28 0.11
N THR A 131 -11.36 -2.75 0.93
CA THR A 131 -10.01 -2.17 1.00
C THR A 131 -9.23 -2.47 -0.28
N ALA A 132 -9.28 -3.69 -0.79
CA ALA A 132 -8.65 -4.04 -2.06
C ALA A 132 -9.22 -3.24 -3.23
N PHE A 133 -10.55 -3.06 -3.29
CA PHE A 133 -11.20 -2.24 -4.31
C PHE A 133 -10.80 -0.77 -4.22
N LEU A 134 -10.66 -0.19 -3.03
CA LEU A 134 -10.19 1.20 -2.89
C LEU A 134 -8.71 1.33 -3.27
N SER A 135 -7.86 0.39 -2.84
CA SER A 135 -6.41 0.41 -3.10
C SER A 135 -6.04 0.13 -4.55
N MET A 136 -7.00 -0.29 -5.38
CA MET A 136 -6.88 -0.34 -6.84
C MET A 136 -6.79 1.07 -7.47
N TRP A 137 -7.24 2.12 -6.78
CA TRP A 137 -7.35 3.49 -7.32
C TRP A 137 -6.71 4.56 -6.44
N LEU A 138 -6.63 4.31 -5.12
CA LEU A 138 -5.93 5.14 -4.15
C LEU A 138 -4.66 4.42 -3.68
N SER A 139 -3.70 5.17 -3.13
CA SER A 139 -2.49 4.54 -2.58
C SER A 139 -2.80 3.58 -1.42
N ASN A 140 -1.98 2.54 -1.27
CA ASN A 140 -2.07 1.57 -0.15
C ASN A 140 -2.11 2.28 1.22
N THR A 141 -1.27 3.31 1.38
CA THR A 141 -1.16 4.13 2.59
C THR A 141 -2.45 4.90 2.87
N SER A 142 -2.98 5.62 1.87
CA SER A 142 -4.24 6.36 1.98
C SER A 142 -5.39 5.42 2.32
N THR A 143 -5.48 4.28 1.63
CA THR A 143 -6.56 3.30 1.81
C THR A 143 -6.55 2.70 3.21
N ALA A 144 -5.38 2.29 3.72
CA ALA A 144 -5.25 1.81 5.09
C ALA A 144 -5.63 2.90 6.12
N ALA A 145 -5.16 4.14 5.94
CA ALA A 145 -5.49 5.27 6.81
C ALA A 145 -7.00 5.59 6.84
N MET A 146 -7.71 5.40 5.72
CA MET A 146 -9.16 5.64 5.61
C MET A 146 -10.01 4.53 6.23
N VAL A 147 -9.61 3.27 6.06
CA VAL A 147 -10.41 2.11 6.49
C VAL A 147 -10.19 1.79 7.97
N MET A 148 -8.98 1.99 8.49
CA MET A 148 -8.67 1.66 9.90
C MET A 148 -9.57 2.36 10.94
N PRO A 149 -9.93 3.66 10.83
CA PRO A 149 -10.90 4.28 11.74
C PRO A 149 -12.28 3.62 11.73
N ILE A 150 -12.73 3.12 10.56
CA ILE A 150 -14.01 2.42 10.42
C ILE A 150 -13.93 1.05 11.10
N VAL A 151 -12.84 0.33 10.88
CA VAL A 151 -12.58 -0.97 11.53
C VAL A 151 -12.46 -0.81 13.04
N GLU A 152 -11.74 0.20 13.53
CA GLU A 152 -11.62 0.53 14.95
C GLU A 152 -12.98 0.84 15.59
N ALA A 153 -13.86 1.58 14.91
CA ALA A 153 -15.22 1.86 15.40
C ALA A 153 -16.08 0.60 15.51
N VAL A 154 -16.06 -0.28 14.51
CA VAL A 154 -16.74 -1.58 14.54
C VAL A 154 -16.15 -2.49 15.62
N LEU A 155 -14.84 -2.46 15.80
CA LEU A 155 -14.11 -3.30 16.75
C LEU A 155 -14.40 -2.94 18.21
N ARG A 156 -14.50 -1.65 18.53
CA ARG A 156 -14.92 -1.20 19.87
C ARG A 156 -16.34 -1.67 20.19
N GLN A 157 -17.28 -1.47 19.26
CA GLN A 157 -18.66 -1.91 19.48
C GLN A 157 -18.77 -3.43 19.67
N LEU A 158 -17.97 -4.23 18.95
CA LEU A 158 -17.90 -5.69 19.14
C LEU A 158 -17.54 -6.05 20.59
N ILE A 159 -16.51 -5.39 21.14
CA ILE A 159 -16.01 -5.61 22.50
C ILE A 159 -17.04 -5.14 23.54
N ASP A 160 -17.63 -3.95 23.36
CA ASP A 160 -18.61 -3.37 24.28
C ASP A 160 -19.90 -4.21 24.36
N VAL A 161 -20.40 -4.69 23.22
CA VAL A 161 -21.61 -5.52 23.16
C VAL A 161 -21.39 -6.90 23.79
N GLU A 162 -20.19 -7.45 23.67
CA GLU A 162 -19.83 -8.68 24.36
C GLU A 162 -19.74 -8.49 25.87
N ALA A 163 -19.14 -7.40 26.34
CA ALA A 163 -19.12 -7.07 27.76
C ALA A 163 -20.54 -7.00 28.36
N ILE A 164 -21.47 -6.35 27.66
CA ILE A 164 -22.89 -6.26 28.08
C ILE A 164 -23.55 -7.65 28.12
N VAL A 165 -23.32 -8.51 27.12
CA VAL A 165 -23.91 -9.86 27.08
C VAL A 165 -23.37 -10.77 28.17
N GLU A 166 -22.05 -10.73 28.43
CA GLU A 166 -21.41 -11.50 29.52
C GLU A 166 -21.88 -11.02 30.90
N ASP A 167 -21.91 -9.70 31.14
CA ASP A 167 -22.32 -9.15 32.43
C ASP A 167 -23.82 -9.42 32.70
N THR A 168 -24.69 -9.41 31.67
CA THR A 168 -26.10 -9.81 31.79
C THR A 168 -26.26 -11.29 32.13
N GLN A 169 -25.47 -12.17 31.52
CA GLN A 169 -25.49 -13.61 31.83
C GLN A 169 -25.00 -13.91 33.23
N MET A 170 -24.03 -13.16 33.77
CA MET A 170 -23.61 -13.31 35.17
C MET A 170 -24.67 -12.84 36.15
N THR A 171 -25.43 -11.77 35.86
CA THR A 171 -26.55 -11.37 36.71
C THR A 171 -27.67 -12.41 36.75
N ASP A 172 -28.04 -13.01 35.61
CA ASP A 172 -29.09 -14.03 35.54
C ASP A 172 -28.73 -15.32 36.31
N VAL A 173 -27.45 -15.70 36.36
CA VAL A 173 -26.97 -16.87 37.13
C VAL A 173 -26.96 -16.61 38.64
N SER A 174 -26.82 -15.36 39.08
CA SER A 174 -26.88 -14.98 40.51
C SER A 174 -28.30 -14.88 41.08
N GLY A 175 -29.34 -14.99 40.23
CA GLY A 175 -30.74 -14.75 40.60
C GLY A 175 -31.52 -15.93 41.20
N SER A 176 -30.91 -17.10 41.44
CA SER A 176 -31.61 -18.31 41.89
C SER A 176 -31.29 -18.75 43.33
N THR A 177 -31.48 -17.86 44.30
CA THR A 177 -31.69 -18.25 45.72
C THR A 177 -33.06 -17.75 46.17
N ASN A 178 -33.90 -18.69 46.60
CA ASN A 178 -35.34 -18.46 46.80
C ASN A 178 -35.62 -17.43 47.91
N HIS A 179 -36.45 -16.43 47.61
CA HIS A 179 -37.16 -15.68 48.65
C HIS A 179 -38.43 -16.45 49.05
N GLY A 180 -38.44 -17.05 50.23
CA GLY A 180 -39.63 -17.72 50.77
C GLY A 180 -39.47 -18.15 52.23
N LEU A 181 -40.17 -17.44 53.12
CA LEU A 181 -40.28 -17.64 54.58
C LEU A 181 -38.94 -17.39 55.33
N GLU A 182 -38.83 -16.55 56.35
CA GLU A 182 -39.72 -16.40 57.52
C GLU A 182 -39.92 -14.93 57.97
N MET A 183 -40.80 -14.72 58.95
CA MET A 183 -41.18 -13.44 59.57
C MET A 183 -40.81 -13.42 61.05
N ASP A 184 -40.51 -12.23 61.57
CA ASP A 184 -40.44 -11.81 62.99
C ASP A 184 -39.71 -12.69 64.02
N GLU A 185 -38.61 -12.17 64.58
CA GLU A 185 -38.53 -11.93 66.03
C GLU A 185 -37.61 -10.73 66.35
N CYS A 186 -37.64 -10.22 67.59
CA CYS A 186 -37.38 -8.81 67.90
C CYS A 186 -36.42 -8.59 69.09
N VAL A 187 -35.74 -7.42 69.16
CA VAL A 187 -34.96 -6.88 70.31
C VAL A 187 -33.65 -7.65 70.64
N ASP A 188 -32.46 -7.09 70.91
CA ASP A 188 -31.89 -5.72 71.00
C ASP A 188 -30.46 -5.73 70.34
N GLY A 189 -29.51 -4.80 70.48
CA GLY A 189 -29.36 -3.55 71.24
C GLY A 189 -27.92 -2.98 71.15
N HIS A 190 -27.67 -1.81 71.77
CA HIS A 190 -26.40 -1.02 71.78
C HIS A 190 -25.90 -0.52 70.40
N GLU A 191 -26.02 0.77 70.05
CA GLU A 191 -25.31 1.98 70.56
C GLU A 191 -23.84 2.11 70.05
N ILE A 192 -23.29 3.27 69.64
CA ILE A 192 -23.78 4.66 69.35
C ILE A 192 -22.66 5.39 68.54
N ASN A 193 -23.00 6.24 67.55
CA ASN A 193 -22.32 7.49 67.07
C ASN A 193 -20.76 7.61 66.92
N GLU A 194 -20.12 8.54 66.17
CA GLU A 194 -20.48 9.56 65.14
C GLU A 194 -19.17 10.12 64.50
N LYS A 195 -19.32 11.01 63.49
CA LYS A 195 -18.41 12.14 63.12
C LYS A 195 -17.07 11.91 62.39
N LYS A 196 -17.11 12.25 61.08
CA LYS A 196 -16.43 13.38 60.39
C LYS A 196 -15.00 13.82 60.78
N GLU A 197 -14.18 13.88 59.72
CA GLU A 197 -13.24 14.95 59.30
C GLU A 197 -12.21 15.52 60.29
N GLU A 198 -10.91 15.26 60.03
CA GLU A 198 -9.84 16.25 60.24
C GLU A 198 -8.60 15.99 59.35
N ILE A 199 -7.92 17.08 58.95
CA ILE A 199 -6.59 17.14 58.30
C ILE A 199 -5.82 18.16 59.14
N PRO A 200 -4.65 17.85 59.75
CA PRO A 200 -3.33 18.07 59.11
C PRO A 200 -2.21 17.18 59.76
N PRO A 201 -0.88 17.51 59.81
CA PRO A 201 -0.05 18.48 59.08
C PRO A 201 1.22 17.86 58.42
N VAL A 202 2.03 18.71 57.77
CA VAL A 202 3.38 18.42 57.25
C VAL A 202 4.45 18.97 58.22
N PRO A 203 5.54 18.23 58.51
CA PRO A 203 6.88 18.75 58.20
C PRO A 203 7.97 17.69 57.88
N GLY A 204 9.01 18.10 57.12
CA GLY A 204 10.39 17.69 57.45
C GLY A 204 11.13 16.60 56.65
N HIS A 205 11.65 16.98 55.48
CA HIS A 205 13.00 16.62 54.96
C HIS A 205 13.41 15.18 54.52
N SER A 206 13.94 15.16 53.29
CA SER A 206 15.04 14.33 52.72
C SER A 206 14.76 12.97 52.04
N ASN A 207 15.43 12.82 50.89
CA ASN A 207 15.80 11.59 50.18
C ASN A 207 14.70 10.62 49.67
N ASP A 208 14.14 10.88 48.48
CA ASP A 208 13.46 9.84 47.69
C ASP A 208 13.45 10.15 46.16
N ALA A 209 14.61 10.52 45.59
CA ALA A 209 14.74 10.74 44.13
C ALA A 209 14.74 9.43 43.30
N GLU A 210 14.92 8.26 43.95
CA GLU A 210 14.94 6.94 43.29
C GLU A 210 13.56 6.23 43.29
N LYS A 211 12.57 6.69 44.06
CA LYS A 211 11.25 6.03 44.14
C LYS A 211 10.21 6.44 43.10
N ILE A 212 10.48 7.49 42.32
CA ILE A 212 9.57 7.96 41.26
C ILE A 212 9.76 7.14 39.97
N SER A 213 10.97 6.65 39.69
CA SER A 213 11.22 5.80 38.51
C SER A 213 10.49 4.46 38.62
N SER A 214 10.53 3.80 39.78
CA SER A 214 9.93 2.47 39.97
C SER A 214 8.41 2.49 40.00
N LYS A 215 7.75 3.58 40.44
CA LYS A 215 6.30 3.73 40.31
C LYS A 215 5.85 3.97 38.87
N ILE A 216 6.58 4.77 38.09
CA ILE A 216 6.26 5.00 36.66
C ILE A 216 6.48 3.72 35.82
N GLU A 217 7.44 2.86 36.19
CA GLU A 217 7.63 1.55 35.55
C GLU A 217 6.62 0.48 36.02
N LEU A 218 6.12 0.53 37.26
CA LEU A 218 5.02 -0.35 37.68
C LEU A 218 3.68 0.05 37.04
N GLU A 219 3.35 1.34 36.97
CA GLU A 219 2.09 1.81 36.36
C GLU A 219 2.07 1.64 34.83
N LYS A 220 3.21 1.68 34.14
CA LYS A 220 3.25 1.31 32.72
C LYS A 220 3.05 -0.18 32.46
N ASN A 221 3.46 -1.05 33.38
CA ASN A 221 3.27 -2.49 33.24
C ASN A 221 1.87 -2.96 33.67
N SER A 222 1.20 -2.26 34.60
CA SER A 222 -0.17 -2.60 35.04
C SER A 222 -1.28 -2.17 34.08
N VAL A 223 -1.04 -1.20 33.19
CA VAL A 223 -2.08 -0.70 32.24
C VAL A 223 -2.26 -1.61 31.00
N THR A 224 -1.37 -2.57 30.76
CA THR A 224 -1.44 -3.46 29.59
C THR A 224 -2.42 -4.64 29.73
N SER A 225 -3.04 -4.85 30.90
CA SER A 225 -3.84 -6.03 31.22
C SER A 225 -5.35 -5.90 30.93
N THR A 226 -5.86 -4.72 30.56
CA THR A 226 -7.31 -4.46 30.52
C THR A 226 -7.86 -3.95 29.17
N LYS A 227 -7.20 -4.26 28.04
CA LYS A 227 -7.71 -3.88 26.70
C LYS A 227 -8.67 -4.91 26.08
N TYR A 228 -8.67 -6.17 26.54
CA TYR A 228 -9.48 -7.27 26.00
C TYR A 228 -9.91 -8.26 27.09
N ARG A 229 -11.22 -8.52 27.26
CA ARG A 229 -11.75 -9.53 28.21
C ARG A 229 -11.48 -10.96 27.75
N THR A 230 -11.64 -11.28 26.46
CA THR A 230 -11.48 -12.64 25.91
C THR A 230 -10.32 -12.76 24.91
N LYS A 231 -9.72 -13.96 24.85
CA LYS A 231 -8.67 -14.29 23.87
C LYS A 231 -9.21 -14.25 22.44
N GLU A 232 -10.45 -14.65 22.22
CA GLU A 232 -11.14 -14.63 20.92
C GLU A 232 -11.24 -13.20 20.38
N ASN A 233 -11.69 -12.25 21.20
CA ASN A 233 -11.76 -10.84 20.80
C ASN A 233 -10.40 -10.28 20.43
N HIS A 234 -9.35 -10.58 21.20
CA HIS A 234 -8.00 -10.14 20.85
C HIS A 234 -7.53 -10.73 19.50
N MET A 235 -7.86 -11.98 19.17
CA MET A 235 -7.53 -12.58 17.88
C MET A 235 -8.35 -11.98 16.74
N MET A 236 -9.64 -11.68 16.95
CA MET A 236 -10.49 -10.98 15.98
C MET A 236 -10.00 -9.55 15.69
N CYS A 237 -9.51 -8.83 16.70
CA CYS A 237 -8.87 -7.52 16.54
C CYS A 237 -7.67 -7.61 15.59
N LYS A 238 -6.75 -8.56 15.85
CA LYS A 238 -5.57 -8.77 15.01
C LYS A 238 -5.95 -9.13 13.59
N LEU A 239 -6.90 -10.06 13.43
CA LEU A 239 -7.39 -10.50 12.14
C LEU A 239 -7.92 -9.32 11.31
N MET A 240 -8.83 -8.51 11.85
CA MET A 240 -9.37 -7.35 11.13
C MET A 240 -8.29 -6.34 10.73
N CYS A 241 -7.34 -6.05 11.62
CA CYS A 241 -6.20 -5.18 11.34
C CYS A 241 -5.35 -5.71 10.18
N LEU A 242 -4.96 -6.98 10.23
CA LEU A 242 -4.15 -7.64 9.21
C LEU A 242 -4.88 -7.76 7.87
N CYS A 243 -6.18 -8.05 7.91
CA CYS A 243 -7.05 -8.03 6.75
C CYS A 243 -6.97 -6.69 6.02
N VAL A 244 -7.06 -5.54 6.71
CA VAL A 244 -6.93 -4.21 6.07
C VAL A 244 -5.54 -4.00 5.47
N THR A 245 -4.45 -4.20 6.23
CA THR A 245 -3.12 -3.86 5.69
C THR A 245 -2.77 -4.71 4.47
N TYR A 246 -3.03 -6.03 4.51
CA TYR A 246 -2.69 -6.91 3.40
C TYR A 246 -3.65 -6.79 2.21
N SER A 247 -4.94 -6.52 2.43
CA SER A 247 -5.84 -6.25 1.30
C SER A 247 -5.54 -4.93 0.60
N SER A 248 -4.98 -3.92 1.29
CA SER A 248 -4.49 -2.72 0.63
C SER A 248 -3.35 -3.04 -0.36
N THR A 249 -2.34 -3.80 0.06
CA THR A 249 -1.21 -4.16 -0.81
C THR A 249 -1.61 -5.10 -1.95
N ILE A 250 -2.54 -6.03 -1.70
CA ILE A 250 -3.09 -6.93 -2.74
C ILE A 250 -3.95 -6.13 -3.74
N GLY A 251 -4.77 -5.19 -3.27
CA GLY A 251 -5.59 -4.33 -4.13
C GLY A 251 -4.78 -3.52 -5.11
N GLY A 252 -3.68 -2.93 -4.64
CA GLY A 252 -2.76 -2.11 -5.44
C GLY A 252 -2.10 -2.84 -6.62
N LEU A 253 -1.99 -4.17 -6.58
CA LEU A 253 -1.47 -4.97 -7.71
C LEU A 253 -2.35 -4.87 -8.97
N THR A 254 -3.66 -4.69 -8.77
CA THR A 254 -4.71 -4.86 -9.79
C THR A 254 -4.58 -3.91 -10.97
N THR A 255 -4.08 -2.69 -10.75
CA THR A 255 -3.92 -1.65 -11.76
C THR A 255 -2.49 -1.14 -11.78
N ILE A 256 -2.10 -0.51 -12.89
CA ILE A 256 -0.83 0.20 -12.94
C ILE A 256 -0.81 1.28 -11.84
N THR A 257 -1.92 1.96 -11.61
CA THR A 257 -2.03 3.13 -10.71
C THR A 257 -2.10 2.81 -9.22
N GLY A 258 -2.37 1.56 -8.82
CA GLY A 258 -2.56 1.19 -7.41
C GLY A 258 -1.28 1.24 -6.57
N THR A 259 -0.13 0.88 -7.14
CA THR A 259 1.18 1.01 -6.48
C THR A 259 2.18 1.81 -7.32
N SER A 260 3.10 2.48 -6.63
CA SER A 260 4.26 3.12 -7.25
C SER A 260 5.17 2.14 -7.97
N THR A 261 5.25 0.87 -7.53
CA THR A 261 6.10 -0.14 -8.18
C THR A 261 5.59 -0.56 -9.55
N ASN A 262 4.27 -0.69 -9.72
CA ASN A 262 3.65 -0.96 -11.00
C ASN A 262 3.87 0.20 -11.98
N LEU A 263 3.74 1.45 -11.50
CA LEU A 263 4.03 2.67 -12.28
C LEU A 263 5.50 2.75 -12.72
N ILE A 264 6.46 2.48 -11.81
CA ILE A 264 7.89 2.44 -12.11
C ILE A 264 8.17 1.40 -13.20
N PHE A 265 7.62 0.20 -13.06
CA PHE A 265 7.78 -0.85 -14.06
C PHE A 265 7.22 -0.48 -15.42
N ALA A 266 5.97 -0.02 -15.49
CA ALA A 266 5.32 0.28 -16.77
C ALA A 266 6.10 1.34 -17.56
N GLN A 267 6.57 2.39 -16.88
CA GLN A 267 7.35 3.45 -17.52
C GLN A 267 8.79 3.00 -17.82
N TYR A 268 9.45 2.24 -16.94
CA TYR A 268 10.78 1.66 -17.23
C TYR A 268 10.73 0.78 -18.49
N PHE A 269 9.73 -0.10 -18.56
CA PHE A 269 9.53 -1.03 -19.66
C PHE A 269 9.25 -0.28 -20.97
N ASN A 270 8.31 0.67 -20.97
CA ASN A 270 7.97 1.47 -22.16
C ASN A 270 9.13 2.38 -22.60
N SER A 271 9.96 2.87 -21.67
CA SER A 271 11.16 3.67 -21.99
C SER A 271 12.28 2.82 -22.59
N ARG A 272 12.51 1.60 -22.08
CA ARG A 272 13.55 0.69 -22.61
C ARG A 272 13.13 0.05 -23.94
N TYR A 273 11.86 -0.35 -24.05
CA TYR A 273 11.30 -1.12 -25.15
C TYR A 273 10.19 -0.33 -25.86
N SER A 274 10.47 0.89 -26.31
CA SER A 274 9.51 1.78 -26.97
C SER A 274 8.80 1.20 -28.21
N LYS A 275 9.30 0.08 -28.74
CA LYS A 275 8.68 -0.68 -29.83
C LYS A 275 7.59 -1.67 -29.37
N CYS A 276 7.44 -1.94 -28.07
CA CYS A 276 6.36 -2.78 -27.54
C CYS A 276 5.24 -1.92 -26.97
N GLN A 277 4.05 -1.97 -27.59
CA GLN A 277 2.83 -1.38 -27.04
C GLN A 277 1.94 -2.41 -26.33
N CYS A 278 2.47 -3.63 -26.16
CA CYS A 278 1.87 -4.75 -25.45
C CYS A 278 1.36 -4.40 -24.04
N LEU A 279 2.04 -3.49 -23.35
CA LEU A 279 1.75 -3.12 -21.97
C LEU A 279 0.97 -1.79 -21.90
N ASN A 280 -0.33 -1.89 -21.64
CA ASN A 280 -1.22 -0.75 -21.44
C ASN A 280 -2.09 -0.96 -20.18
N PHE A 281 -2.86 0.04 -19.76
CA PHE A 281 -3.70 -0.08 -18.57
C PHE A 281 -4.66 -1.29 -18.63
N GLY A 282 -5.26 -1.56 -19.79
CA GLY A 282 -6.16 -2.68 -20.01
C GLY A 282 -5.46 -4.04 -19.93
N SER A 283 -4.30 -4.21 -20.58
CA SER A 283 -3.55 -5.47 -20.55
C SER A 283 -2.94 -5.74 -19.17
N TRP A 284 -2.50 -4.71 -18.44
CA TRP A 284 -2.12 -4.84 -17.02
C TRP A 284 -3.30 -5.29 -16.15
N PHE A 285 -4.49 -4.73 -16.33
CA PHE A 285 -5.64 -5.14 -15.56
C PHE A 285 -6.04 -6.60 -15.84
N MET A 286 -6.08 -7.02 -17.11
CA MET A 286 -6.38 -8.42 -17.47
C MET A 286 -5.33 -9.41 -16.93
N LEU A 287 -4.07 -8.98 -16.87
CA LEU A 287 -2.95 -9.69 -16.23
C LEU A 287 -3.16 -9.83 -14.71
N SER A 288 -3.37 -8.72 -14.01
CA SER A 288 -3.23 -8.61 -12.56
C SER A 288 -4.53 -8.82 -11.77
N PHE A 289 -5.70 -8.60 -12.36
CA PHE A 289 -7.00 -8.76 -11.68
C PHE A 289 -7.33 -10.22 -11.31
N PRO A 290 -7.10 -11.23 -12.18
CA PRO A 290 -7.25 -12.63 -11.77
C PRO A 290 -6.28 -12.99 -10.64
N ALA A 291 -5.03 -12.51 -10.73
CA ALA A 291 -4.01 -12.72 -9.70
C ALA A 291 -4.44 -12.12 -8.36
N SER A 292 -4.88 -10.85 -8.34
CA SER A 292 -5.22 -10.15 -7.09
C SER A 292 -6.45 -10.74 -6.42
N ILE A 293 -7.47 -11.17 -7.18
CA ILE A 293 -8.62 -11.92 -6.63
C ILE A 293 -8.17 -13.23 -5.99
N THR A 294 -7.37 -14.03 -6.68
CA THR A 294 -6.90 -15.32 -6.17
C THR A 294 -6.04 -15.14 -4.92
N ILE A 295 -5.12 -14.16 -4.91
CA ILE A 295 -4.31 -13.83 -3.73
C ILE A 295 -5.19 -13.33 -2.59
N LEU A 296 -6.20 -12.49 -2.85
CA LEU A 296 -7.10 -11.96 -1.81
C LEU A 296 -7.90 -13.08 -1.13
N LEU A 297 -8.47 -13.99 -1.91
CA LEU A 297 -9.25 -15.13 -1.41
C LEU A 297 -8.39 -16.12 -0.62
N LEU A 298 -7.22 -16.49 -1.15
CA LEU A 298 -6.29 -17.38 -0.45
C LEU A 298 -5.70 -16.74 0.81
N SER A 299 -5.42 -15.43 0.78
CA SER A 299 -4.97 -14.68 1.95
C SER A 299 -6.06 -14.59 3.02
N TRP A 300 -7.33 -14.41 2.63
CA TRP A 300 -8.45 -14.46 3.56
C TRP A 300 -8.54 -15.84 4.24
N ILE A 301 -8.51 -16.93 3.48
CA ILE A 301 -8.53 -18.31 4.02
C ILE A 301 -7.35 -18.54 4.98
N TRP A 302 -6.14 -18.10 4.60
CA TRP A 302 -4.95 -18.21 5.44
C TRP A 302 -5.08 -17.44 6.77
N LEU A 303 -5.55 -16.20 6.72
CA LEU A 303 -5.72 -15.36 7.91
C LEU A 303 -6.84 -15.90 8.83
N GLN A 304 -7.95 -16.36 8.25
CA GLN A 304 -9.03 -17.05 8.97
C GLN A 304 -8.48 -18.27 9.71
N TRP A 305 -7.75 -19.14 9.02
CA TRP A 305 -7.15 -20.32 9.62
C TRP A 305 -6.18 -19.98 10.76
N LEU A 306 -5.31 -18.99 10.57
CA LEU A 306 -4.27 -18.61 11.53
C LEU A 306 -4.82 -17.99 12.83
N PHE A 307 -5.94 -17.26 12.77
CA PHE A 307 -6.49 -16.53 13.92
C PHE A 307 -7.78 -17.11 14.53
N LEU A 308 -8.63 -17.77 13.74
CA LEU A 308 -9.91 -18.35 14.18
C LEU A 308 -9.97 -19.89 14.08
N GLY A 309 -9.09 -20.52 13.30
CA GLY A 309 -9.02 -21.97 13.14
C GLY A 309 -9.98 -22.55 12.08
N PHE A 310 -9.90 -23.87 11.84
CA PHE A 310 -10.72 -24.54 10.82
C PHE A 310 -12.14 -24.90 11.30
N ASN A 311 -13.08 -23.95 11.22
CA ASN A 311 -14.53 -24.22 11.38
C ASN A 311 -15.32 -24.01 10.07
N PHE A 312 -14.91 -24.67 8.98
CA PHE A 312 -15.60 -24.63 7.67
C PHE A 312 -17.12 -24.87 7.75
N LYS A 313 -17.56 -25.73 8.69
CA LYS A 313 -18.97 -26.10 8.88
C LYS A 313 -19.82 -24.92 9.38
N GLU A 314 -19.25 -23.97 10.12
CA GLU A 314 -19.92 -22.77 10.64
C GLU A 314 -19.87 -21.59 9.66
N MET A 315 -18.75 -21.46 8.93
CA MET A 315 -18.55 -20.45 7.88
C MET A 315 -19.65 -20.52 6.79
N PHE A 316 -20.01 -21.75 6.38
CA PHE A 316 -21.04 -22.01 5.37
C PHE A 316 -22.48 -22.19 5.92
N THR A 317 -22.73 -22.18 7.25
CA THR A 317 -24.12 -22.28 7.76
C THR A 317 -24.87 -20.95 7.58
N CYS A 318 -25.36 -20.70 6.39
CA CYS A 318 -26.27 -19.61 6.08
C CYS A 318 -27.69 -20.01 6.51
N GLY A 319 -28.14 -19.59 7.71
CA GLY A 319 -29.49 -19.95 8.17
C GLY A 319 -29.86 -19.69 9.64
N LYS A 320 -28.91 -19.41 10.54
CA LYS A 320 -29.25 -19.04 11.94
C LYS A 320 -29.59 -17.55 12.06
N THR A 321 -30.50 -17.23 12.99
CA THR A 321 -30.91 -15.86 13.35
C THR A 321 -29.70 -15.01 13.77
N LYS A 322 -29.68 -13.73 13.39
CA LYS A 322 -28.57 -12.81 13.73
C LYS A 322 -28.41 -12.67 15.24
N THR A 323 -27.26 -13.09 15.77
CA THR A 323 -26.85 -12.91 17.18
C THR A 323 -26.86 -11.43 17.56
N ALA A 324 -27.03 -11.11 18.86
CA ALA A 324 -27.00 -9.73 19.36
C ALA A 324 -25.75 -8.94 18.87
N LYS A 325 -24.56 -9.55 18.97
CA LYS A 325 -23.29 -9.02 18.43
C LYS A 325 -23.42 -8.59 16.95
N GLN A 326 -24.01 -9.44 16.11
CA GLN A 326 -24.16 -9.19 14.67
C GLN A 326 -25.15 -8.07 14.35
N LYS A 327 -26.22 -7.92 15.15
CA LYS A 327 -27.15 -6.80 15.02
C LYS A 327 -26.44 -5.48 15.35
N ALA A 328 -25.77 -5.40 16.49
CA ALA A 328 -25.04 -4.20 16.89
C ALA A 328 -23.94 -3.79 15.89
N CYS A 329 -23.21 -4.75 15.32
CA CYS A 329 -22.26 -4.48 14.22
C CYS A 329 -22.95 -3.87 13.00
N ALA A 330 -24.09 -4.45 12.58
CA ALA A 330 -24.86 -3.94 11.45
C ALA A 330 -25.36 -2.52 11.71
N ASP A 331 -25.79 -2.24 12.94
CA ASP A 331 -26.29 -0.93 13.34
C ASP A 331 -25.18 0.13 13.37
N VAL A 332 -23.95 -0.19 13.82
CA VAL A 332 -22.80 0.75 13.72
C VAL A 332 -22.43 1.06 12.27
N ILE A 333 -22.28 0.03 11.43
CA ILE A 333 -21.93 0.22 10.01
C ILE A 333 -23.02 1.04 9.31
N LYS A 334 -24.30 0.78 9.64
CA LYS A 334 -25.44 1.55 9.14
C LYS A 334 -25.47 2.98 9.69
N GLN A 335 -25.12 3.21 10.96
CA GLN A 335 -25.00 4.56 11.53
C GLN A 335 -23.89 5.36 10.85
N GLU A 336 -22.70 4.79 10.64
CA GLU A 336 -21.62 5.42 9.87
C GLU A 336 -22.06 5.74 8.43
N TYR A 337 -22.80 4.83 7.78
CA TYR A 337 -23.36 5.09 6.45
C TYR A 337 -24.39 6.24 6.47
N LEU A 338 -25.24 6.30 7.50
CA LEU A 338 -26.24 7.37 7.66
C LEU A 338 -25.61 8.73 7.98
N LYS A 339 -24.48 8.78 8.71
CA LYS A 339 -23.70 10.01 8.97
C LYS A 339 -23.21 10.69 7.69
N LEU A 340 -23.02 9.96 6.59
CA LEU A 340 -22.66 10.52 5.28
C LEU A 340 -23.80 11.30 4.61
N GLY A 341 -25.06 11.08 5.03
CA GLY A 341 -26.24 11.68 4.42
C GLY A 341 -26.53 11.18 2.99
N PRO A 342 -27.47 11.81 2.26
CA PRO A 342 -27.79 11.46 0.88
C PRO A 342 -26.61 11.71 -0.06
N ILE A 343 -26.56 10.97 -1.18
CA ILE A 343 -25.50 11.12 -2.19
C ILE A 343 -25.50 12.53 -2.77
N ARG A 344 -24.35 13.22 -2.69
CA ARG A 344 -24.20 14.60 -3.15
C ARG A 344 -23.87 14.69 -4.63
N TYR A 345 -24.15 15.83 -5.24
CA TYR A 345 -23.88 16.09 -6.67
C TYR A 345 -22.41 15.84 -7.06
N GLN A 346 -21.47 16.20 -6.19
CA GLN A 346 -20.03 16.07 -6.44
C GLN A 346 -19.56 14.61 -6.37
N GLU A 347 -20.20 13.79 -5.53
CA GLU A 347 -19.98 12.34 -5.49
C GLU A 347 -20.43 11.70 -6.81
N ILE A 348 -21.60 12.12 -7.35
CA ILE A 348 -22.11 11.64 -8.63
C ILE A 348 -21.17 12.03 -9.77
N ILE A 349 -20.77 13.31 -9.89
CA ILE A 349 -19.81 13.73 -10.93
C ILE A 349 -18.50 12.95 -10.82
N THR A 350 -17.94 12.83 -9.62
CA THR A 350 -16.67 12.11 -9.41
C THR A 350 -16.79 10.65 -9.84
N LEU A 351 -17.92 9.99 -9.51
CA LEU A 351 -18.21 8.63 -9.96
C LEU A 351 -18.40 8.54 -11.48
N THR A 352 -19.05 9.51 -12.12
CA THR A 352 -19.21 9.56 -13.58
C THR A 352 -17.87 9.76 -14.29
N LEU A 353 -17.04 10.72 -13.85
CA LEU A 353 -15.70 10.95 -14.41
C LEU A 353 -14.79 9.74 -14.21
N PHE A 354 -14.87 9.10 -13.05
CA PHE A 354 -14.18 7.83 -12.75
C PHE A 354 -14.55 6.73 -13.74
N ILE A 355 -15.85 6.49 -13.95
CA ILE A 355 -16.34 5.48 -14.90
C ILE A 355 -15.90 5.83 -16.33
N ILE A 356 -16.00 7.09 -16.75
CA ILE A 356 -15.54 7.55 -18.07
C ILE A 356 -14.03 7.29 -18.25
N MET A 357 -13.21 7.63 -17.26
CA MET A 357 -11.75 7.41 -17.32
C MET A 357 -11.40 5.93 -17.44
N ALA A 358 -12.04 5.07 -16.63
CA ALA A 358 -11.85 3.63 -16.70
C ALA A 358 -12.28 3.07 -18.07
N LEU A 359 -13.46 3.47 -18.58
CA LEU A 359 -13.94 3.06 -19.91
C LEU A 359 -12.98 3.51 -21.02
N LEU A 360 -12.46 4.75 -20.97
CA LEU A 360 -11.50 5.25 -21.94
C LEU A 360 -10.19 4.45 -21.93
N TRP A 361 -9.63 4.09 -20.76
CA TRP A 361 -8.46 3.21 -20.71
C TRP A 361 -8.75 1.82 -21.27
N PHE A 362 -9.84 1.18 -20.88
CA PHE A 362 -10.18 -0.17 -21.38
C PHE A 362 -10.51 -0.22 -22.87
N THR A 363 -11.02 0.87 -23.45
CA THR A 363 -11.37 0.95 -24.87
C THR A 363 -10.29 1.61 -25.75
N ARG A 364 -9.16 2.05 -25.17
CA ARG A 364 -8.06 2.71 -25.90
C ARG A 364 -7.47 1.81 -26.96
N ASP A 365 -6.97 0.66 -26.52
CA ASP A 365 -6.43 -0.40 -27.37
C ASP A 365 -6.64 -1.76 -26.68
N PRO A 366 -7.82 -2.38 -26.87
CA PRO A 366 -8.19 -3.62 -26.20
C PRO A 366 -7.62 -4.87 -26.89
N GLY A 367 -6.88 -4.74 -27.99
CA GLY A 367 -6.22 -5.85 -28.72
C GLY A 367 -7.13 -6.77 -29.54
N PHE A 368 -8.39 -6.97 -29.15
CA PHE A 368 -9.35 -7.83 -29.88
C PHE A 368 -10.25 -7.07 -30.88
N VAL A 369 -10.34 -5.74 -30.76
CA VAL A 369 -10.97 -4.82 -31.71
C VAL A 369 -10.11 -3.56 -31.83
N PRO A 370 -10.15 -2.83 -32.96
CA PRO A 370 -9.55 -1.51 -33.02
C PRO A 370 -10.19 -0.60 -31.97
N GLY A 371 -9.41 -0.23 -30.95
CA GLY A 371 -9.85 0.69 -29.90
C GLY A 371 -9.99 2.12 -30.40
N TRP A 372 -10.45 3.05 -29.56
CA TRP A 372 -10.65 4.44 -30.01
C TRP A 372 -9.34 5.16 -30.38
N SER A 373 -8.18 4.64 -29.98
CA SER A 373 -6.87 5.13 -30.46
C SER A 373 -6.78 5.10 -31.99
N SER A 374 -7.43 4.12 -32.63
CA SER A 374 -7.49 3.98 -34.09
C SER A 374 -8.12 5.19 -34.78
N LEU A 375 -9.06 5.90 -34.13
CA LEU A 375 -9.67 7.12 -34.70
C LEU A 375 -8.62 8.20 -35.02
N PHE A 376 -7.44 8.13 -34.40
CA PHE A 376 -6.30 9.01 -34.62
C PHE A 376 -5.25 8.42 -35.60
N HIS A 377 -5.64 7.62 -36.59
CA HIS A 377 -4.75 7.00 -37.60
C HIS A 377 -3.68 7.91 -38.22
N LYS A 378 -3.87 9.23 -38.28
CA LYS A 378 -2.86 10.19 -38.78
C LYS A 378 -1.65 10.37 -37.84
N TYR A 379 -1.82 10.03 -36.57
CA TYR A 379 -0.88 10.25 -35.48
C TYR A 379 -0.85 8.99 -34.59
N PRO A 380 -0.35 7.85 -35.11
CA PRO A 380 -0.15 6.67 -34.28
C PRO A 380 0.73 7.03 -33.08
N ASP A 381 0.41 6.47 -31.92
CA ASP A 381 1.17 6.57 -30.66
C ASP A 381 1.04 7.89 -29.88
N PHE A 382 0.32 8.90 -30.40
CA PHE A 382 0.09 10.17 -29.70
C PHE A 382 -0.99 10.08 -28.60
N ALA A 383 -1.84 9.05 -28.62
CA ALA A 383 -2.94 8.85 -27.67
C ALA A 383 -2.58 7.82 -26.58
N THR A 384 -1.83 8.24 -25.56
CA THR A 384 -1.40 7.39 -24.43
C THR A 384 -2.42 7.35 -23.29
N ASP A 385 -2.28 6.42 -22.33
CA ASP A 385 -3.11 6.39 -21.09
C ASP A 385 -3.02 7.71 -20.30
N SER A 386 -1.89 8.39 -20.42
CA SER A 386 -1.60 9.68 -19.80
C SER A 386 -2.44 10.81 -20.40
N THR A 387 -2.73 10.76 -21.71
CA THR A 387 -3.63 11.74 -22.36
C THR A 387 -5.06 11.66 -21.82
N VAL A 388 -5.57 10.45 -21.61
CA VAL A 388 -6.88 10.20 -20.97
C VAL A 388 -6.89 10.74 -19.54
N ALA A 389 -5.86 10.39 -18.76
CA ALA A 389 -5.75 10.81 -17.37
C ALA A 389 -5.69 12.33 -17.25
N LEU A 390 -4.90 13.00 -18.08
CA LEU A 390 -4.74 14.45 -18.09
C LEU A 390 -6.03 15.17 -18.52
N LEU A 391 -6.75 14.64 -19.52
CA LEU A 391 -8.05 15.16 -19.95
C LEU A 391 -9.08 15.12 -18.81
N ILE A 392 -9.22 13.97 -18.14
CA ILE A 392 -10.14 13.83 -17.01
C ILE A 392 -9.66 14.64 -15.79
N GLY A 393 -8.35 14.71 -15.55
CA GLY A 393 -7.74 15.56 -14.53
C GLY A 393 -8.11 17.03 -14.71
N LEU A 394 -8.03 17.55 -15.94
CA LEU A 394 -8.44 18.91 -16.28
C LEU A 394 -9.94 19.15 -16.01
N LEU A 395 -10.80 18.17 -16.31
CA LEU A 395 -12.24 18.28 -16.03
C LEU A 395 -12.56 18.45 -14.53
N PHE A 396 -11.75 17.90 -13.61
CA PHE A 396 -11.92 18.13 -12.17
C PHE A 396 -11.66 19.60 -11.74
N PHE A 397 -10.88 20.37 -12.51
CA PHE A 397 -10.66 21.81 -12.31
C PHE A 397 -11.69 22.69 -13.07
N LEU A 398 -12.36 22.14 -14.09
CA LEU A 398 -13.34 22.86 -14.92
C LEU A 398 -14.81 22.67 -14.51
N ILE A 399 -15.15 21.54 -13.86
CA ILE A 399 -16.53 21.27 -13.47
C ILE A 399 -16.82 21.87 -12.08
N PRO A 400 -17.86 22.71 -11.93
CA PRO A 400 -18.17 23.36 -10.67
C PRO A 400 -18.75 22.37 -9.64
N ALA A 401 -18.27 22.47 -8.40
CA ALA A 401 -18.73 21.67 -7.27
C ALA A 401 -20.14 22.03 -6.79
N LYS A 402 -20.69 23.18 -7.19
CA LYS A 402 -22.06 23.60 -6.85
C LYS A 402 -22.87 23.72 -8.14
N LYS A 403 -24.16 23.34 -8.08
CA LYS A 403 -25.09 23.70 -9.16
C LYS A 403 -25.18 25.22 -9.26
N LEU A 404 -25.10 25.76 -10.48
CA LEU A 404 -25.10 27.19 -10.79
C LEU A 404 -26.36 27.93 -10.32
N THR A 405 -27.45 27.22 -10.04
CA THR A 405 -28.73 27.79 -9.61
C THR A 405 -29.24 27.11 -8.33
N LYS A 406 -29.45 27.93 -7.30
CA LYS A 406 -30.41 27.66 -6.24
C LYS A 406 -31.47 28.77 -6.33
N THR A 407 -32.65 28.45 -6.82
CA THR A 407 -33.81 29.34 -6.63
C THR A 407 -34.16 29.32 -5.14
N THR A 408 -34.17 30.49 -4.51
CA THR A 408 -34.80 30.64 -3.19
C THR A 408 -36.31 30.43 -3.32
N PRO A 409 -37.03 30.14 -2.22
CA PRO A 409 -38.50 30.15 -2.21
C PRO A 409 -39.11 31.50 -2.65
N THR A 410 -38.32 32.57 -2.61
CA THR A 410 -38.67 33.94 -3.03
C THR A 410 -38.35 34.25 -4.50
N GLY A 411 -37.77 33.30 -5.26
CA GLY A 411 -37.50 33.46 -6.70
C GLY A 411 -36.20 34.19 -7.06
N GLU A 412 -35.36 34.54 -6.09
CA GLU A 412 -34.08 35.21 -6.36
C GLU A 412 -33.00 34.23 -6.84
N ILE A 413 -32.26 34.64 -7.89
CA ILE A 413 -31.11 33.91 -8.43
C ILE A 413 -29.86 34.44 -7.73
N VAL A 414 -29.45 33.79 -6.64
CA VAL A 414 -28.19 34.11 -5.97
C VAL A 414 -27.03 33.46 -6.73
N ALA A 415 -26.23 34.28 -7.41
CA ALA A 415 -25.01 33.83 -8.07
C ALA A 415 -23.99 33.35 -7.01
N PHE A 416 -23.61 32.07 -7.08
CA PHE A 416 -22.62 31.49 -6.18
C PHE A 416 -21.22 31.54 -6.77
N ASP A 417 -20.26 31.79 -5.87
CA ASP A 417 -18.83 31.72 -6.11
C ASP A 417 -18.39 30.39 -6.79
N TYR A 418 -17.62 30.49 -7.87
CA TYR A 418 -17.17 29.34 -8.67
C TYR A 418 -16.10 28.56 -7.90
N SER A 419 -16.53 27.43 -7.32
CA SER A 419 -15.62 26.47 -6.71
C SER A 419 -15.53 25.24 -7.62
N PRO A 420 -14.34 24.90 -8.16
CA PRO A 420 -14.14 23.67 -8.94
C PRO A 420 -14.25 22.42 -8.05
N LEU A 421 -14.40 21.24 -8.66
CA LEU A 421 -14.44 19.96 -7.93
C LEU A 421 -13.20 19.77 -7.05
N ILE A 422 -12.01 20.07 -7.58
CA ILE A 422 -10.75 20.12 -6.83
C ILE A 422 -10.03 21.46 -7.08
N THR A 423 -9.29 21.92 -6.09
CA THR A 423 -8.42 23.11 -6.17
C THR A 423 -6.96 22.69 -6.30
N TRP A 424 -6.11 23.59 -6.82
CA TRP A 424 -4.67 23.31 -6.96
C TRP A 424 -4.00 22.97 -5.62
N LYS A 425 -4.40 23.63 -4.52
CA LYS A 425 -3.87 23.35 -3.18
C LYS A 425 -4.21 21.95 -2.68
N GLU A 426 -5.43 21.48 -2.94
CA GLU A 426 -5.84 20.11 -2.61
C GLU A 426 -5.04 19.11 -3.43
N PHE A 427 -4.98 19.27 -4.77
CA PHE A 427 -4.15 18.44 -5.65
C PHE A 427 -2.69 18.39 -5.18
N GLN A 428 -2.07 19.55 -4.90
CA GLN A 428 -0.69 19.64 -4.44
C GLN A 428 -0.45 18.90 -3.12
N SER A 429 -1.44 18.86 -2.21
CA SER A 429 -1.34 18.13 -0.94
C SER A 429 -1.44 16.62 -1.08
N PHE A 430 -2.07 16.12 -2.15
CA PHE A 430 -2.18 14.68 -2.46
C PHE A 430 -1.12 14.17 -3.43
N MET A 431 -0.45 15.06 -4.17
CA MET A 431 0.58 14.69 -5.14
C MET A 431 1.82 14.08 -4.46
N PRO A 432 2.18 12.82 -4.74
CA PRO A 432 3.32 12.16 -4.13
C PRO A 432 4.62 12.58 -4.86
N TRP A 433 5.06 13.81 -4.61
CA TRP A 433 6.28 14.38 -5.21
C TRP A 433 7.51 13.49 -5.01
N ASP A 434 7.61 12.82 -3.87
CA ASP A 434 8.70 11.88 -3.61
C ASP A 434 8.75 10.72 -4.61
N ILE A 435 7.59 10.17 -4.96
CA ILE A 435 7.48 9.10 -5.96
C ILE A 435 7.80 9.65 -7.34
N ALA A 436 7.26 10.81 -7.72
CA ALA A 436 7.53 11.43 -9.02
C ALA A 436 9.05 11.62 -9.26
N ILE A 437 9.75 12.25 -8.30
CA ILE A 437 11.20 12.49 -8.38
C ILE A 437 11.99 11.16 -8.32
N LEU A 438 11.59 10.22 -7.47
CA LEU A 438 12.21 8.89 -7.36
C LEU A 438 12.19 8.13 -8.68
N VAL A 439 11.03 8.14 -9.35
CA VAL A 439 10.81 7.49 -10.64
C VAL A 439 11.71 8.12 -11.72
N GLY A 440 11.77 9.45 -11.81
CA GLY A 440 12.66 10.16 -12.74
C GLY A 440 14.16 9.88 -12.53
N GLY A 441 14.61 9.81 -11.26
CA GLY A 441 15.97 9.40 -10.93
C GLY A 441 16.29 7.95 -11.31
N GLY A 442 15.28 7.08 -11.26
CA GLY A 442 15.35 5.71 -11.76
C GLY A 442 15.59 5.60 -13.26
N PHE A 443 14.95 6.45 -14.07
CA PHE A 443 15.20 6.48 -15.52
C PHE A 443 16.55 7.07 -15.86
N ALA A 444 16.96 8.15 -15.17
CA ALA A 444 18.31 8.67 -15.31
C ALA A 444 19.37 7.59 -15.04
N LEU A 445 19.19 6.75 -13.99
CA LEU A 445 20.03 5.59 -13.72
C LEU A 445 20.00 4.54 -14.84
N ALA A 446 18.82 4.18 -15.34
CA ALA A 446 18.65 3.20 -16.42
C ALA A 446 19.32 3.64 -17.73
N ASP A 447 19.12 4.90 -18.12
CA ASP A 447 19.75 5.51 -19.30
C ASP A 447 21.27 5.61 -19.10
N GLY A 448 21.72 6.01 -17.90
CA GLY A 448 23.13 6.01 -17.52
C GLY A 448 23.78 4.64 -17.72
N CYS A 449 23.17 3.57 -17.20
CA CYS A 449 23.69 2.20 -17.32
C CYS A 449 23.78 1.72 -18.78
N LYS A 450 22.83 2.13 -19.62
CA LYS A 450 22.80 1.81 -21.06
C LYS A 450 23.87 2.60 -21.83
N ILE A 451 23.95 3.91 -21.63
CA ILE A 451 24.91 4.80 -22.31
C ILE A 451 26.35 4.49 -21.88
N SER A 452 26.56 4.03 -20.64
CA SER A 452 27.89 3.73 -20.12
C SER A 452 28.42 2.34 -20.49
N GLY A 453 27.64 1.47 -21.15
CA GLY A 453 27.99 0.06 -21.38
C GLY A 453 27.91 -0.85 -20.14
N LEU A 454 27.48 -0.32 -18.97
CA LEU A 454 27.41 -1.10 -17.73
C LEU A 454 26.34 -2.20 -17.83
N SER A 455 25.24 -1.92 -18.52
CA SER A 455 24.20 -2.90 -18.85
C SER A 455 24.76 -4.14 -19.53
N ASP A 456 25.61 -3.97 -20.54
CA ASP A 456 26.16 -5.07 -21.33
C ASP A 456 27.23 -5.82 -20.54
N TRP A 457 28.03 -5.12 -19.73
CA TRP A 457 28.99 -5.73 -18.82
C TRP A 457 28.32 -6.62 -17.78
N ILE A 458 27.23 -6.15 -17.15
CA ILE A 458 26.45 -6.94 -16.19
C ILE A 458 25.82 -8.15 -16.88
N GLY A 459 25.18 -7.97 -18.04
CA GLY A 459 24.57 -9.05 -18.81
C GLY A 459 25.56 -10.17 -19.15
N ASN A 460 26.75 -9.82 -19.65
CA ASN A 460 27.81 -10.79 -19.95
C ASN A 460 28.29 -11.57 -18.71
N LYS A 461 28.28 -10.98 -17.51
CA LYS A 461 28.61 -11.69 -16.25
C LYS A 461 27.49 -12.58 -15.75
N LEU A 462 26.23 -12.30 -16.10
CA LEU A 462 25.07 -13.10 -15.73
C LEU A 462 24.73 -14.21 -16.74
N SER A 463 25.34 -14.21 -17.93
CA SER A 463 25.16 -15.25 -18.97
C SER A 463 25.18 -16.71 -18.45
N PRO A 464 26.07 -17.14 -17.51
CA PRO A 464 26.04 -18.51 -16.98
C PRO A 464 24.72 -18.93 -16.31
N ILE A 465 23.92 -17.98 -15.84
CA ILE A 465 22.59 -18.23 -15.23
C ILE A 465 21.60 -18.77 -16.28
N GLY A 466 21.80 -18.51 -17.57
CA GLY A 466 20.99 -19.05 -18.67
C GLY A 466 21.03 -20.58 -18.80
N SER A 467 21.93 -21.27 -18.08
CA SER A 467 21.93 -22.73 -17.95
C SER A 467 20.82 -23.27 -17.04
N LEU A 468 20.18 -22.43 -16.23
CA LEU A 468 19.08 -22.81 -15.36
C LEU A 468 17.73 -22.78 -16.11
N PRO A 469 16.77 -23.66 -15.77
CA PRO A 469 15.45 -23.61 -16.37
C PRO A 469 14.74 -22.30 -16.02
N VAL A 470 14.07 -21.69 -17.00
CA VAL A 470 13.50 -20.33 -16.91
C VAL A 470 12.60 -20.13 -15.68
N TRP A 471 11.79 -21.13 -15.31
CA TRP A 471 10.94 -21.06 -14.11
C TRP A 471 11.73 -20.87 -12.81
N LEU A 472 12.93 -21.42 -12.71
CA LEU A 472 13.80 -21.28 -11.54
C LEU A 472 14.44 -19.89 -11.51
N ILE A 473 14.80 -19.32 -12.66
CA ILE A 473 15.29 -17.94 -12.78
C ILE A 473 14.21 -16.96 -12.30
N ILE A 474 12.97 -17.14 -12.73
CA ILE A 474 11.82 -16.32 -12.32
C ILE A 474 11.54 -16.46 -10.82
N LEU A 475 11.61 -17.69 -10.28
CA LEU A 475 11.43 -17.93 -8.85
C LEU A 475 12.53 -17.24 -8.03
N ILE A 476 13.80 -17.38 -8.42
CA ILE A 476 14.93 -16.77 -7.73
C ILE A 476 14.85 -15.24 -7.79
N SER A 477 14.55 -14.64 -8.95
CA SER A 477 14.40 -13.18 -9.06
C SER A 477 13.23 -12.66 -8.23
N SER A 478 12.09 -13.36 -8.26
CA SER A 478 10.91 -13.03 -7.44
C SER A 478 11.20 -13.11 -5.94
N LEU A 479 11.86 -14.17 -5.48
CA LEU A 479 12.25 -14.33 -4.06
C LEU A 479 13.29 -13.31 -3.62
N LEU A 480 14.28 -12.97 -4.47
CA LEU A 480 15.27 -11.92 -4.21
C LEU A 480 14.58 -10.57 -3.99
N VAL A 481 13.71 -10.17 -4.92
CA VAL A 481 12.95 -8.90 -4.84
C VAL A 481 12.09 -8.87 -3.58
N THR A 482 11.31 -9.93 -3.34
CA THR A 482 10.38 -10.01 -2.19
C THR A 482 11.09 -10.08 -0.83
N SER A 483 12.36 -10.45 -0.80
CA SER A 483 13.17 -10.45 0.41
C SER A 483 13.78 -9.06 0.66
N LEU A 484 14.23 -8.39 -0.40
CA LEU A 484 14.81 -7.05 -0.30
C LEU A 484 13.77 -5.99 0.07
N THR A 485 12.52 -6.12 -0.39
CA THR A 485 11.42 -5.19 -0.06
C THR A 485 10.96 -5.23 1.41
N GLU A 486 11.41 -6.20 2.23
CA GLU A 486 11.10 -6.18 3.67
C GLU A 486 12.00 -5.22 4.47
N VAL A 487 13.19 -4.94 3.94
CA VAL A 487 14.21 -4.10 4.60
C VAL A 487 14.44 -2.77 3.90
N ALA A 488 13.89 -2.59 2.70
CA ALA A 488 14.04 -1.39 1.89
C ALA A 488 12.74 -1.04 1.16
N SER A 489 12.54 0.26 0.92
CA SER A 489 11.35 0.77 0.22
C SER A 489 11.07 0.05 -1.11
N ASN A 490 9.82 -0.37 -1.31
CA ASN A 490 9.34 -1.08 -2.50
C ASN A 490 9.74 -0.36 -3.81
N ALA A 491 9.56 0.97 -3.83
CA ALA A 491 9.85 1.80 -4.99
C ALA A 491 11.36 1.89 -5.29
N ALA A 492 12.20 1.96 -4.26
CA ALA A 492 13.65 1.94 -4.45
C ALA A 492 14.15 0.57 -4.92
N THR A 493 13.65 -0.51 -4.30
CA THR A 493 14.02 -1.89 -4.65
C THR A 493 13.76 -2.19 -6.13
N ILE A 494 12.58 -1.87 -6.63
CA ILE A 494 12.25 -2.14 -8.05
C ILE A 494 13.05 -1.25 -9.01
N THR A 495 13.34 0.00 -8.61
CA THR A 495 14.15 0.93 -9.41
C THR A 495 15.59 0.45 -9.59
N ILE A 496 16.19 -0.18 -8.57
CA ILE A 496 17.53 -0.79 -8.68
C ILE A 496 17.47 -2.08 -9.51
N LEU A 497 16.48 -2.95 -9.26
CA LEU A 497 16.48 -4.31 -9.79
C LEU A 497 15.98 -4.42 -11.23
N LEU A 498 15.06 -3.56 -11.70
CA LEU A 498 14.56 -3.63 -13.09
C LEU A 498 15.68 -3.50 -14.15
N PRO A 499 16.59 -2.50 -14.08
CA PRO A 499 17.75 -2.44 -14.99
C PRO A 499 18.56 -3.73 -15.04
N ILE A 500 18.86 -4.31 -13.88
CA ILE A 500 19.69 -5.51 -13.75
C ILE A 500 18.95 -6.72 -14.34
N LEU A 501 17.69 -6.94 -13.95
CA LEU A 501 16.88 -8.07 -14.42
C LEU A 501 16.58 -8.00 -15.93
N ALA A 502 16.45 -6.80 -16.49
CA ALA A 502 16.21 -6.61 -17.94
C ALA A 502 17.44 -6.98 -18.76
N THR A 503 18.61 -6.48 -18.35
CA THR A 503 19.89 -6.80 -19.01
C THR A 503 20.27 -8.27 -18.85
N MET A 504 19.90 -8.89 -17.72
CA MET A 504 20.01 -10.33 -17.53
C MET A 504 19.13 -11.10 -18.52
N ALA A 505 17.85 -10.72 -18.65
CA ALA A 505 16.89 -11.38 -19.56
C ALA A 505 17.36 -11.33 -21.02
N GLU A 506 17.84 -10.17 -21.47
CA GLU A 506 18.42 -9.97 -22.80
C GLU A 506 19.67 -10.82 -23.02
N ALA A 507 20.57 -10.91 -22.03
CA ALA A 507 21.80 -11.69 -22.12
C ALA A 507 21.60 -13.22 -22.10
N ILE A 508 20.46 -13.70 -21.60
CA ILE A 508 20.08 -15.13 -21.63
C ILE A 508 19.04 -15.45 -22.72
N HIS A 509 18.69 -14.48 -23.58
CA HIS A 509 17.67 -14.60 -24.62
C HIS A 509 16.29 -15.07 -24.13
N VAL A 510 15.88 -14.63 -22.93
CA VAL A 510 14.54 -14.83 -22.38
C VAL A 510 13.74 -13.54 -22.54
N ASN A 511 12.46 -13.66 -22.94
CA ASN A 511 11.55 -12.52 -23.06
C ASN A 511 11.56 -11.68 -21.76
N PRO A 512 11.94 -10.38 -21.79
CA PRO A 512 12.09 -9.58 -20.57
C PRO A 512 10.83 -9.51 -19.70
N LEU A 513 9.63 -9.52 -20.30
CA LEU A 513 8.36 -9.55 -19.55
C LEU A 513 8.25 -10.78 -18.64
N HIS A 514 8.82 -11.92 -19.05
CA HIS A 514 8.76 -13.19 -18.32
C HIS A 514 9.47 -13.11 -16.96
N ILE A 515 10.46 -12.22 -16.80
CA ILE A 515 11.21 -12.01 -15.55
C ILE A 515 10.76 -10.73 -14.84
N LEU A 516 10.52 -9.63 -15.57
CA LEU A 516 10.24 -8.32 -15.00
C LEU A 516 8.82 -8.19 -14.43
N LEU A 517 7.80 -8.78 -15.08
CA LEU A 517 6.43 -8.77 -14.56
C LEU A 517 6.30 -9.45 -13.18
N PRO A 518 6.71 -10.73 -13.00
CA PRO A 518 6.54 -11.41 -11.72
C PRO A 518 7.40 -10.76 -10.63
N SER A 519 8.62 -10.35 -10.97
CA SER A 519 9.50 -9.58 -10.08
C SER A 519 8.83 -8.29 -9.58
N THR A 520 8.16 -7.54 -10.47
CA THR A 520 7.42 -6.31 -10.12
C THR A 520 6.26 -6.60 -9.20
N LEU A 521 5.37 -7.55 -9.54
CA LEU A 521 4.22 -7.90 -8.70
C LEU A 521 4.68 -8.34 -7.30
N CYS A 522 5.76 -9.13 -7.25
CA CYS A 522 6.36 -9.61 -6.01
C CYS A 522 6.89 -8.51 -5.07
N THR A 523 7.21 -7.30 -5.56
CA THR A 523 7.59 -6.15 -4.70
C THR A 523 6.52 -5.81 -3.67
N SER A 524 5.24 -6.01 -4.00
CA SER A 524 4.12 -5.60 -3.16
C SER A 524 3.88 -6.55 -1.98
N PHE A 525 4.53 -7.71 -1.95
CA PHE A 525 4.49 -8.66 -0.83
C PHE A 525 5.50 -8.31 0.29
N ALA A 526 5.70 -7.01 0.53
CA ALA A 526 6.39 -6.44 1.69
C ALA A 526 5.44 -6.42 2.90
N VAL A 527 5.29 -7.59 3.55
CA VAL A 527 4.20 -7.90 4.48
C VAL A 527 4.65 -8.51 5.81
N LEU A 528 5.94 -8.81 6.00
CA LEU A 528 6.43 -9.40 7.27
C LEU A 528 6.63 -8.35 8.36
N LEU A 529 7.17 -7.18 8.02
CA LEU A 529 7.58 -6.16 8.99
C LEU A 529 6.67 -4.92 8.96
N PRO A 530 6.43 -4.26 10.12
CA PRO A 530 5.70 -2.99 10.19
C PRO A 530 6.35 -1.87 9.35
N VAL A 531 7.69 -1.87 9.27
CA VAL A 531 8.47 -0.82 8.59
C VAL A 531 8.51 -1.02 7.07
N ALA A 532 8.30 -2.25 6.58
CA ALA A 532 8.43 -2.59 5.17
C ALA A 532 7.44 -1.86 4.25
N ASN A 533 6.29 -1.43 4.77
CA ASN A 533 5.27 -0.71 4.02
C ASN A 533 4.53 0.28 4.94
N PRO A 534 4.34 1.55 4.54
CA PRO A 534 3.57 2.51 5.33
C PRO A 534 2.15 2.04 5.73
N SER A 535 1.48 1.20 4.92
CA SER A 535 0.19 0.60 5.33
C SER A 535 0.34 -0.28 6.57
N ASN A 536 1.39 -1.10 6.64
CA ASN A 536 1.70 -1.97 7.78
C ASN A 536 1.98 -1.11 9.02
N ALA A 537 2.75 -0.03 8.88
CA ALA A 537 3.06 0.89 9.97
C ALA A 537 1.82 1.57 10.55
N ILE A 538 0.90 2.04 9.70
CA ILE A 538 -0.38 2.65 10.11
C ILE A 538 -1.18 1.66 10.96
N VAL A 539 -1.40 0.45 10.47
CA VAL A 539 -2.18 -0.57 11.18
C VAL A 539 -1.50 -0.98 12.49
N PHE A 540 -0.17 -1.11 12.49
CA PHE A 540 0.61 -1.42 13.70
C PHE A 540 0.48 -0.33 14.78
N SER A 541 0.38 0.95 14.40
CA SER A 541 0.26 2.07 15.36
C SER A 541 -1.02 2.08 16.21
N TYR A 542 -2.08 1.35 15.82
CA TYR A 542 -3.29 1.18 16.66
C TYR A 542 -3.01 0.31 17.90
N GLY A 543 -1.85 -0.36 17.97
CA GLY A 543 -1.38 -1.07 19.16
C GLY A 543 -2.09 -2.41 19.42
N HIS A 544 -2.73 -2.98 18.40
CA HIS A 544 -3.45 -4.27 18.50
C HIS A 544 -2.59 -5.47 18.06
N LEU A 545 -1.50 -5.23 17.32
CA LEU A 545 -0.62 -6.24 16.71
C LEU A 545 0.73 -6.32 17.43
N LYS A 546 1.31 -7.53 17.50
CA LYS A 546 2.74 -7.73 17.79
C LYS A 546 3.49 -8.04 16.50
N VAL A 547 4.79 -7.76 16.45
CA VAL A 547 5.63 -8.03 15.26
C VAL A 547 5.56 -9.50 14.85
N MET A 548 5.56 -10.43 15.81
CA MET A 548 5.43 -11.87 15.54
C MET A 548 4.06 -12.28 14.96
N ASP A 549 2.99 -11.50 15.18
CA ASP A 549 1.70 -11.75 14.54
C ASP A 549 1.78 -11.37 13.05
N MET A 550 2.42 -10.24 12.74
CA MET A 550 2.67 -9.81 11.35
C MET A 550 3.57 -10.80 10.60
N VAL A 551 4.72 -11.17 11.17
CA VAL A 551 5.67 -12.10 10.53
C VAL A 551 5.01 -13.45 10.19
N LYS A 552 4.22 -14.03 11.11
CA LYS A 552 3.52 -15.30 10.85
C LYS A 552 2.45 -15.17 9.76
N ALA A 553 1.64 -14.12 9.83
CA ALA A 553 0.58 -13.88 8.86
C ALA A 553 1.13 -13.55 7.47
N GLY A 554 2.09 -12.63 7.41
CA GLY A 554 2.75 -12.17 6.19
C GLY A 554 3.56 -13.26 5.50
N LEU A 555 4.15 -14.22 6.22
CA LEU A 555 4.92 -15.31 5.61
C LEU A 555 4.03 -16.20 4.72
N GLY A 556 2.83 -16.55 5.19
CA GLY A 556 1.87 -17.29 4.38
C GLY A 556 1.38 -16.48 3.18
N ILE A 557 1.08 -15.18 3.37
CA ILE A 557 0.66 -14.30 2.27
C ILE A 557 1.76 -14.11 1.23
N LYS A 558 3.03 -14.05 1.65
CA LYS A 558 4.20 -14.01 0.77
C LYS A 558 4.32 -15.28 -0.07
N ILE A 559 4.20 -16.44 0.56
CA ILE A 559 4.24 -17.75 -0.12
C ILE A 559 3.07 -17.88 -1.11
N VAL A 560 1.85 -17.55 -0.68
CA VAL A 560 0.64 -17.52 -1.53
C VAL A 560 0.81 -16.54 -2.69
N GLY A 561 1.29 -15.33 -2.43
CA GLY A 561 1.50 -14.28 -3.44
C GLY A 561 2.47 -14.71 -4.52
N VAL A 562 3.67 -15.18 -4.14
CA VAL A 562 4.67 -15.70 -5.08
C VAL A 562 4.12 -16.91 -5.84
N ALA A 563 3.44 -17.85 -5.17
CA ALA A 563 2.87 -19.03 -5.82
C ALA A 563 1.78 -18.69 -6.86
N VAL A 564 0.90 -17.72 -6.57
CA VAL A 564 -0.15 -17.28 -7.52
C VAL A 564 0.45 -16.47 -8.67
N VAL A 565 1.45 -15.62 -8.41
CA VAL A 565 2.18 -14.93 -9.48
C VAL A 565 2.85 -15.93 -10.42
N MET A 566 3.57 -16.92 -9.88
CA MET A 566 4.17 -18.02 -10.65
C MET A 566 3.12 -18.81 -11.44
N LEU A 567 2.00 -19.19 -10.81
CA LEU A 567 0.90 -19.88 -11.48
C LEU A 567 0.36 -19.05 -12.66
N GLY A 568 0.15 -17.74 -12.46
CA GLY A 568 -0.28 -16.82 -13.50
C GLY A 568 0.69 -16.79 -14.68
N MET A 569 2.00 -16.70 -14.40
CA MET A 569 3.03 -16.64 -15.45
C MET A 569 2.88 -17.82 -16.41
N PHE A 570 2.74 -19.05 -15.88
CA PHE A 570 2.65 -20.27 -16.67
C PHE A 570 1.25 -20.66 -17.15
N THR A 571 0.21 -19.84 -16.92
CA THR A 571 -1.17 -20.15 -17.33
C THR A 571 -1.80 -19.08 -18.21
N TRP A 572 -2.22 -17.94 -17.66
CA TRP A 572 -2.94 -16.89 -18.43
C TRP A 572 -2.04 -15.77 -18.94
N ILE A 573 -0.84 -15.59 -18.38
CA ILE A 573 0.05 -14.48 -18.78
C ILE A 573 0.84 -14.83 -20.05
N VAL A 574 1.40 -16.04 -20.13
CA VAL A 574 2.05 -16.58 -21.34
C VAL A 574 1.24 -16.34 -22.63
N PRO A 575 -0.06 -16.71 -22.74
CA PRO A 575 -0.81 -16.53 -23.99
C PRO A 575 -1.19 -15.07 -24.29
N ILE A 576 -1.16 -14.16 -23.31
CA ILE A 576 -1.44 -12.72 -23.54
C ILE A 576 -0.23 -12.02 -24.18
N PHE A 577 0.99 -12.42 -23.82
CA PHE A 577 2.24 -11.73 -24.18
C PHE A 577 3.23 -12.56 -25.02
N ASP A 578 2.86 -13.78 -25.39
CA ASP A 578 3.71 -14.79 -26.05
C ASP A 578 5.08 -14.97 -25.39
N LEU A 579 5.08 -15.23 -24.07
CA LEU A 579 6.30 -15.19 -23.24
C LEU A 579 7.33 -16.30 -23.52
N TYR A 580 7.02 -17.27 -24.37
CA TYR A 580 7.95 -18.34 -24.77
C TYR A 580 8.80 -17.99 -25.98
N THR A 581 8.41 -16.99 -26.78
CA THR A 581 9.24 -16.51 -27.90
C THR A 581 10.10 -15.33 -27.45
N TYR A 582 11.33 -15.24 -27.97
CA TYR A 582 12.13 -14.02 -27.79
C TYR A 582 11.59 -12.95 -28.74
N PRO A 583 11.13 -11.80 -28.22
CA PRO A 583 10.37 -10.86 -29.02
C PRO A 583 11.27 -10.00 -29.92
N SER A 584 10.80 -9.71 -31.14
CA SER A 584 11.52 -8.90 -32.13
C SER A 584 11.73 -7.42 -31.73
N TRP A 585 11.05 -6.94 -30.69
CA TRP A 585 11.25 -5.61 -30.10
C TRP A 585 12.38 -5.55 -29.06
N ALA A 586 12.82 -6.69 -28.52
CA ALA A 586 13.92 -6.72 -27.56
C ALA A 586 15.29 -6.68 -28.26
N PRO A 587 16.32 -6.04 -27.67
CA PRO A 587 17.66 -6.05 -28.22
C PRO A 587 18.19 -7.48 -28.38
N ILE A 588 18.89 -7.76 -29.48
CA ILE A 588 19.67 -8.98 -29.64
C ILE A 588 21.11 -8.62 -29.31
N ASN A 589 21.67 -9.17 -28.24
CA ASN A 589 23.08 -8.97 -27.91
C ASN A 589 23.95 -9.70 -28.93
N SER A 590 24.81 -8.96 -29.64
CA SER A 590 25.60 -9.45 -30.79
C SER A 590 26.68 -10.48 -30.46
N THR A 591 26.78 -10.93 -29.20
CA THR A 591 27.81 -11.83 -28.68
C THR A 591 27.41 -13.31 -28.72
N THR A 592 26.16 -13.64 -29.07
CA THR A 592 25.65 -15.01 -29.24
C THR A 592 25.36 -15.31 -30.72
N ASN A 593 26.43 -15.40 -31.51
CA ASN A 593 26.38 -16.33 -32.64
C ASN A 593 26.52 -17.76 -32.09
N PRO A 594 25.85 -18.75 -32.71
CA PRO A 594 25.71 -20.12 -32.16
C PRO A 594 27.02 -20.92 -32.12
#